data_AF-A0A5K1AGQ8-F1
#
_entry.id   AF-A0A5K1AGQ8-F1
#
_cell.length_a   1.000
_cell.length_b   1.000
_cell.length_c   1.000
_cell.angle_alpha   90.00
_cell.angle_beta   90.00
_cell.angle_gamma   90.00
#
_symmetry.space_group_name_H-M   'P 1'
#
loop_
_entity.id
_entity.type
_entity.pdbx_description
1 polymer ?
#
loop_
_entity_poly.entity_id
_entity_poly.type
_entity_poly.pdbx_seq_one_letter_code
_entity_poly.pdbx_strand_id
1 'polypeptide(L)' 'KQAWSKPQGLPILTEQADELPVFDHVKIPNDGTDVWEIDLRLLKFEKKIASGSYGDL' A
#
# COMPACT_ATOMS: atom_id res chain seq x y z
N LYS A 1 -14.29 15.11 -9.42
CA LYS A 1 -13.51 14.39 -8.37
C LYS A 1 -14.10 12.99 -8.23
N GLN A 2 -13.61 12.02 -9.00
CA GLN A 2 -13.99 10.61 -8.78
C GLN A 2 -12.97 10.04 -7.79
N ALA A 3 -13.44 9.83 -6.56
CA ALA A 3 -12.72 9.04 -5.57
C ALA A 3 -12.96 7.56 -5.89
N TRP A 4 -11.86 6.81 -5.99
CA TRP A 4 -11.78 5.35 -5.96
C TRP A 4 -12.86 4.59 -6.74
N SER A 5 -12.50 4.13 -7.95
CA SER A 5 -13.30 3.16 -8.69
C SER A 5 -13.50 1.91 -7.84
N LYS A 6 -14.75 1.63 -7.46
CA LYS A 6 -15.15 0.37 -6.82
C LYS A 6 -14.77 -0.78 -7.75
N PRO A 7 -14.16 -1.88 -7.28
CA PRO A 7 -13.98 -3.05 -8.13
C PRO A 7 -15.36 -3.55 -8.54
N GLN A 8 -15.64 -3.46 -9.84
CA GLN A 8 -16.84 -4.00 -10.45
C GLN A 8 -16.73 -5.51 -10.34
N GLY A 9 -17.65 -6.12 -9.58
CA GLY A 9 -17.75 -7.58 -9.52
C GLY A 9 -18.07 -8.16 -10.89
N LEU A 10 -17.78 -9.46 -11.04
CA LEU A 10 -18.41 -10.47 -11.92
C LEU A 10 -17.44 -11.69 -12.02
N PRO A 11 -17.88 -12.90 -12.44
CA PRO A 11 -19.23 -13.47 -12.52
C PRO A 11 -19.37 -14.76 -11.66
N ILE A 12 -20.61 -15.21 -11.50
CA ILE A 12 -20.95 -16.52 -10.93
C ILE A 12 -20.96 -17.57 -12.05
N LEU A 13 -20.31 -18.71 -11.79
CA LEU A 13 -20.42 -20.06 -12.38
C LEU A 13 -20.05 -20.28 -13.86
N THR A 14 -19.07 -21.16 -14.07
CA THR A 14 -19.20 -22.35 -14.94
C THR A 14 -18.14 -23.38 -14.54
N GLU A 15 -18.57 -24.60 -14.22
CA GLU A 15 -17.70 -25.77 -14.04
C GLU A 15 -17.02 -26.12 -15.39
N GLN A 16 -15.82 -25.61 -15.63
CA GLN A 16 -14.95 -26.12 -16.70
C GLN A 16 -13.50 -25.71 -16.46
N ALA A 17 -12.72 -26.65 -15.88
CA ALA A 17 -11.26 -26.64 -15.75
C ALA A 17 -10.63 -25.24 -15.56
N ASP A 18 -10.76 -24.73 -14.32
CA ASP A 18 -10.22 -23.45 -13.86
C ASP A 18 -8.69 -23.41 -13.87
N GLU A 19 -8.07 -23.04 -14.99
CA GLU A 19 -6.81 -22.28 -14.94
C GLU A 19 -7.16 -20.80 -14.92
N LEU A 20 -7.46 -20.29 -13.71
CA LEU A 20 -7.57 -18.85 -13.47
C LEU A 20 -6.26 -18.17 -13.89
N PRO A 21 -6.29 -16.97 -14.52
CA PRO A 21 -5.06 -16.24 -14.79
C PRO A 21 -4.34 -16.04 -13.47
N VAL A 22 -3.20 -16.70 -13.32
CA VAL A 22 -2.32 -16.53 -12.16
C VAL A 22 -1.82 -15.10 -12.25
N PHE A 23 -2.49 -14.20 -11.54
CA PHE A 23 -1.98 -12.87 -11.38
C PHE A 23 -0.64 -13.00 -10.67
N ASP A 24 0.44 -12.66 -11.37
CA ASP A 24 1.79 -12.59 -10.82
C ASP A 24 1.89 -11.37 -9.90
N HIS A 25 1.16 -11.43 -8.80
CA HIS A 25 1.18 -10.44 -7.75
C HIS A 25 2.27 -10.81 -6.77
N VAL A 26 3.20 -9.87 -6.56
CA VAL A 26 4.16 -9.98 -5.48
C VAL A 26 3.39 -10.05 -4.16
N LYS A 27 3.52 -11.17 -3.45
CA LYS A 27 2.94 -11.32 -2.11
C LYS A 27 3.68 -10.38 -1.16
N ILE A 28 2.93 -9.49 -0.51
CA ILE A 28 3.44 -8.73 0.63
C ILE A 28 3.74 -9.74 1.74
N PRO A 29 4.97 -9.77 2.28
CA PRO A 29 5.31 -10.62 3.41
C PRO A 29 4.39 -10.34 4.60
N ASN A 30 3.95 -11.38 5.29
CA ASN A 30 3.17 -11.26 6.54
C ASN A 30 3.96 -11.74 7.76
N ASP A 31 5.28 -11.86 7.60
CA ASP A 31 6.23 -12.33 8.60
C ASP A 31 6.56 -11.27 9.67
N GLY A 32 5.97 -10.07 9.55
CA GLY A 32 6.21 -8.96 10.46
C GLY A 32 7.60 -8.35 10.33
N THR A 33 8.37 -8.75 9.31
CA THR A 33 9.69 -8.17 9.01
C THR A 33 9.55 -6.77 8.40
N ASP A 34 8.37 -6.44 7.89
CA ASP A 34 8.02 -5.13 7.36
C ASP A 34 7.96 -4.07 8.49
N VAL A 35 9.13 -3.58 8.90
CA VAL A 35 9.28 -2.52 9.89
C VAL A 35 9.23 -1.18 9.15
N TRP A 36 8.07 -0.53 9.23
CA TRP A 36 7.83 0.81 8.66
C TRP A 36 8.13 1.96 9.64
N GLU A 37 8.47 1.64 10.89
CA GLU A 37 8.69 2.64 11.94
C GLU A 37 10.11 3.18 11.90
N ILE A 38 10.22 4.51 12.00
CA ILE A 38 11.51 5.21 12.04
C ILE A 38 11.85 5.54 13.49
N ASP A 39 13.02 5.10 13.96
CA ASP A 39 13.53 5.51 15.28
C ASP A 39 13.99 6.96 15.24
N LEU A 40 13.15 7.85 15.79
CA LEU A 40 13.41 9.29 15.86
C LEU A 40 14.72 9.64 16.59
N ARG A 41 15.22 8.75 17.47
CA ARG A 41 16.45 8.98 18.23
C ARG A 41 17.71 8.86 17.36
N LEU A 42 17.60 8.19 16.22
CA LEU A 42 18.69 8.02 15.26
C LEU A 42 18.67 9.12 14.19
N LEU A 43 17.61 9.93 14.13
CA LEU A 43 17.50 11.02 13.17
C LEU A 43 18.30 12.24 13.62
N LYS A 44 18.92 12.92 12.65
CA LYS A 44 19.51 14.25 12.83
C LYS A 44 18.65 15.26 12.09
N PHE A 45 18.05 16.18 12.83
CA PHE A 45 17.26 17.26 12.27
C PHE A 45 18.16 18.44 11.93
N GLU A 46 18.05 18.93 10.70
CA GLU A 46 18.80 20.09 10.23
C GLU A 46 17.88 21.32 10.11
N LYS A 47 18.26 22.26 9.24
CA LYS A 47 17.50 23.50 9.07
C LYS A 47 16.14 23.20 8.43
N LYS A 48 15.08 23.63 9.12
CA LYS A 48 13.71 23.66 8.61
C LYS A 48 13.62 24.39 7.28
N ILE A 49 12.99 23.76 6.29
CA ILE A 49 12.85 24.31 4.94
C ILE A 49 11.45 24.85 4.66
N ALA A 50 10.42 24.35 5.37
CA ALA A 50 9.05 24.86 5.26
C ALA A 50 8.21 24.58 6.51
N SER A 51 7.13 25.34 6.68
CA SER A 51 6.11 25.13 7.71
C SER A 51 4.73 25.37 7.10
N GLY A 52 3.80 24.47 7.35
CA GLY A 52 2.41 24.61 6.97
C GLY A 52 1.48 24.38 8.15
N SER A 53 0.18 24.56 7.95
CA SER A 53 -0.84 24.32 8.97
C SER A 53 -0.91 22.87 9.46
N TYR A 54 -0.25 21.95 8.77
CA TYR A 54 -0.22 20.51 9.08
C TYR A 54 1.17 19.99 9.46
N GLY A 55 2.15 20.87 9.68
CA GLY A 55 3.47 20.49 10.19
C GLY A 55 4.64 21.12 9.46
N ASP A 56 5.83 20.62 9.81
CA ASP A 56 7.12 21.10 9.33
C ASP A 56 7.76 20.08 8.40
N LEU A 57 8.48 20.58 7.38
CA LEU A 57 9.32 19.79 6.48
C LEU A 57 10.80 20.06 6.76
#